data_AF-V9LHC1-F1
#
_entry.id   AF-V9LHC1-F1
#
_cell.length_a   1.000
_cell.length_b   1.000
_cell.length_c   1.000
_cell.angle_alpha   90.00
_cell.angle_beta   90.00
_cell.angle_gamma   90.00
#
_symmetry.space_group_name_H-M   'P 1'
#
loop_
_entity.id
_entity.type
_entity.pdbx_description
1 polymer ?
#
loop_
_entity_poly.entity_id
_entity_poly.type
_entity_poly.pdbx_seq_one_letter_code
_entity_poly.pdbx_strand_id
1 'polypeptide(L)'
;ANISRKKRIPDTRVHCCLYFISPTGHSLRPLDVEFMKRLGKITNIIPVIAKADTMTLDERHDFKLRVRKELETNCIEFYPQREFDEDMEDKMDNDKIRESMPFAIVGSDTEYQVNGKRVLGRKTAWGIVEVENIVHCEFSPLRDLIIRTNLQDLKEVTHNIFYETYRAKRLNENGNLTGESK
;
A
#
# COMPACT_ATOMS: atom_id res chain seq x y z
N ALA A 1 -35.81 21.05 -5.84
CA ALA A 1 -34.97 21.74 -4.84
C ALA A 1 -33.56 21.89 -5.40
N ASN A 2 -32.99 23.10 -5.43
CA ASN A 2 -31.59 23.28 -5.86
C ASN A 2 -30.67 22.73 -4.78
N ILE A 3 -29.97 21.64 -5.07
CA ILE A 3 -28.99 21.04 -4.16
C ILE A 3 -27.73 21.92 -4.18
N SER A 4 -27.53 22.71 -3.13
CA SER A 4 -26.31 23.52 -2.96
C SER A 4 -25.15 22.62 -2.51
N ARG A 5 -24.17 22.38 -3.39
CA ARG A 5 -22.92 21.68 -3.05
C ARG A 5 -21.84 22.70 -2.72
N LYS A 6 -21.00 22.40 -1.73
CA LYS A 6 -19.81 23.22 -1.41
C LYS A 6 -18.87 23.29 -2.62
N LYS A 7 -18.31 24.47 -2.90
CA LYS A 7 -17.33 24.67 -3.99
C LYS A 7 -16.06 23.81 -3.82
N ARG A 8 -15.66 23.53 -2.58
CA ARG A 8 -14.60 22.57 -2.23
C ARG A 8 -15.16 21.62 -1.19
N ILE A 9 -15.10 20.33 -1.49
CA ILE A 9 -15.48 19.26 -0.57
C ILE A 9 -14.17 18.74 0.04
N PRO A 10 -13.97 18.83 1.37
CA PRO A 10 -12.84 18.19 2.03
C PRO A 10 -12.85 16.69 1.74
N ASP A 11 -11.76 16.18 1.17
CA ASP A 11 -11.62 14.75 0.88
C ASP A 11 -10.93 14.05 2.04
N THR A 12 -11.68 13.24 2.78
CA THR A 12 -11.20 12.43 3.91
C THR A 12 -11.16 10.94 3.60
N ARG A 13 -11.33 10.57 2.32
CA ARG A 13 -11.25 9.16 1.90
C ARG A 13 -9.82 8.66 2.03
N VAL A 14 -9.67 7.38 2.33
CA VAL A 14 -8.36 6.72 2.38
C VAL A 14 -7.92 6.46 0.93
N HIS A 15 -6.85 7.12 0.49
CA HIS A 15 -6.32 6.91 -0.87
C HIS A 15 -5.35 5.72 -0.97
N CYS A 16 -4.75 5.34 0.16
CA CYS A 16 -3.77 4.26 0.26
C CYS A 16 -3.76 3.68 1.68
N CYS A 17 -3.72 2.35 1.77
CA CYS A 17 -3.58 1.60 3.00
C CYS A 17 -2.25 0.82 2.98
N LEU A 18 -1.35 1.17 3.90
CA LEU A 18 -0.13 0.39 4.14
C LEU A 18 -0.49 -0.86 4.97
N TYR A 19 -0.34 -2.05 4.39
CA TYR A 19 -0.59 -3.30 5.10
C TYR A 19 0.72 -3.90 5.63
N PHE A 20 0.91 -3.88 6.95
CA PHE A 20 2.13 -4.34 7.60
C PHE A 20 2.10 -5.85 7.82
N ILE A 21 3.00 -6.55 7.13
CA ILE A 21 3.24 -7.98 7.24
C ILE A 21 4.36 -8.21 8.26
N SER A 22 4.12 -9.10 9.22
CA SER A 22 5.13 -9.45 10.22
C SER A 22 6.31 -10.21 9.57
N PRO A 23 7.58 -9.89 9.91
CA PRO A 23 8.77 -10.52 9.34
C PRO A 23 9.01 -11.91 9.95
N THR A 24 8.14 -12.88 9.66
CA THR A 24 8.22 -14.23 10.25
C THR A 24 9.19 -15.15 9.52
N GLY A 25 9.57 -14.82 8.28
CA GLY A 25 10.34 -15.70 7.38
C GLY A 25 9.54 -16.89 6.82
N HIS A 26 8.28 -17.06 7.23
CA HIS A 26 7.40 -18.16 6.85
C HIS A 26 6.29 -17.66 5.90
N SER A 27 5.17 -18.36 5.83
CA SER A 27 4.00 -17.94 5.05
C SER A 27 3.25 -16.77 5.68
N LEU A 28 2.45 -16.07 4.86
CA LEU A 28 1.44 -15.13 5.34
C LEU A 28 0.50 -15.85 6.29
N ARG A 29 0.12 -15.17 7.37
CA ARG A 29 -0.87 -15.71 8.30
C ARG A 29 -2.21 -15.78 7.57
N PRO A 30 -3.04 -16.81 7.77
CA PRO A 30 -4.37 -16.89 7.18
C PRO A 30 -5.23 -15.65 7.50
N LEU A 31 -5.04 -15.06 8.67
CA LEU A 31 -5.68 -13.80 9.06
C LEU A 31 -5.28 -12.64 8.15
N ASP A 32 -3.99 -12.52 7.80
CA ASP A 32 -3.50 -11.47 6.91
C ASP A 32 -4.05 -11.63 5.50
N VAL A 33 -4.11 -12.88 5.01
CA VAL A 33 -4.72 -13.21 3.71
C VAL A 33 -6.18 -12.74 3.66
N GLU A 34 -6.98 -13.11 4.67
CA GLU A 34 -8.39 -12.73 4.70
C GLU A 34 -8.59 -11.21 4.86
N PHE A 35 -7.74 -10.55 5.65
CA PHE A 35 -7.82 -9.10 5.85
C PHE A 35 -7.51 -8.36 4.55
N MET A 36 -6.40 -8.71 3.88
CA MET A 36 -6.01 -8.08 2.62
C MET A 36 -7.03 -8.35 1.51
N LYS A 37 -7.63 -9.55 1.44
CA LYS A 37 -8.73 -9.86 0.50
C LYS A 37 -9.93 -8.94 0.68
N ARG A 38 -10.27 -8.58 1.91
CA ARG A 38 -11.40 -7.68 2.20
C ARG A 38 -11.05 -6.23 1.94
N LEU A 39 -9.86 -5.80 2.34
CA LEU A 39 -9.39 -4.44 2.11
C LEU A 39 -9.19 -4.13 0.62
N GLY A 40 -8.68 -5.08 -0.18
CA GLY A 40 -8.30 -4.83 -1.57
C GLY A 40 -9.50 -4.45 -2.44
N LYS A 41 -10.69 -4.88 -2.02
CA LYS A 41 -11.97 -4.55 -2.65
C LYS A 41 -12.47 -3.13 -2.38
N ILE A 42 -11.88 -2.42 -1.42
CA ILE A 42 -12.41 -1.13 -0.93
C ILE A 42 -11.37 -0.01 -0.84
N THR A 43 -10.08 -0.32 -0.96
CA THR A 43 -8.99 0.66 -0.94
C THR A 43 -7.74 0.12 -1.63
N ASN A 44 -6.88 1.02 -2.10
CA ASN A 44 -5.54 0.65 -2.54
C ASN A 44 -4.74 0.09 -1.36
N ILE A 45 -4.19 -1.11 -1.50
CA ILE A 45 -3.28 -1.71 -0.52
C ILE A 45 -1.86 -1.67 -1.06
N ILE A 46 -0.91 -1.26 -0.22
CA ILE A 46 0.53 -1.46 -0.46
C ILE A 46 1.07 -2.37 0.65
N PRO A 47 1.39 -3.65 0.35
CA PRO A 47 1.96 -4.56 1.33
C PRO A 47 3.41 -4.18 1.67
N VAL A 48 3.72 -4.14 2.96
CA VAL A 48 5.06 -3.82 3.47
C VAL A 48 5.49 -4.86 4.51
N ILE A 49 6.74 -5.31 4.45
CA ILE A 49 7.33 -6.13 5.52
C ILE A 49 7.80 -5.18 6.62
N ALA A 50 7.19 -5.32 7.80
CA ALA A 50 7.50 -4.52 8.97
C ALA A 50 8.85 -4.92 9.57
N LYS A 51 9.54 -3.98 10.24
CA LYS A 51 10.76 -4.24 11.02
C LYS A 51 11.77 -5.11 10.26
N ALA A 52 12.04 -4.77 9.00
CA ALA A 52 12.88 -5.60 8.14
C ALA A 52 14.32 -5.77 8.65
N ASP A 53 14.76 -4.95 9.62
CA ASP A 53 16.01 -5.10 10.36
C ASP A 53 16.07 -6.38 11.22
N THR A 54 14.96 -7.09 11.40
CA THR A 54 14.94 -8.41 12.08
C THR A 54 15.30 -9.57 11.16
N MET A 55 15.52 -9.31 9.87
CA MET A 55 15.84 -10.32 8.86
C MET A 55 17.21 -10.01 8.25
N THR A 56 17.98 -11.05 7.96
CA THR A 56 19.16 -10.93 7.09
C THR A 56 18.75 -10.62 5.65
N LEU A 57 19.71 -10.24 4.80
CA LEU A 57 19.45 -9.94 3.39
C LEU A 57 18.85 -11.14 2.63
N ASP A 58 19.35 -12.33 2.90
CA ASP A 58 18.90 -13.57 2.27
C ASP A 58 17.49 -13.96 2.75
N GLU A 59 17.24 -13.91 4.06
CA GLU A 59 15.91 -14.18 4.62
C GLU A 59 14.87 -13.19 4.10
N ARG A 60 15.24 -11.90 3.99
CA ARG A 60 14.39 -10.84 3.44
C ARG A 60 14.06 -11.12 1.98
N HIS A 61 15.05 -11.51 1.17
CA HIS A 61 14.86 -11.85 -0.23
C HIS A 61 13.89 -13.04 -0.39
N ASP A 62 14.14 -14.13 0.33
CA ASP A 62 13.32 -15.33 0.25
C ASP A 62 11.89 -15.10 0.75
N PHE A 63 11.74 -14.31 1.81
CA PHE A 63 10.43 -13.95 2.34
C PHE A 63 9.65 -13.05 1.38
N LYS A 64 10.29 -12.08 0.70
CA LYS A 64 9.63 -11.28 -0.34
C LYS A 64 9.09 -12.15 -1.48
N LEU A 65 9.90 -13.10 -1.97
CA LEU A 65 9.48 -14.03 -3.01
C LEU A 65 8.28 -14.87 -2.57
N ARG A 66 8.32 -15.38 -1.33
CA ARG A 66 7.23 -16.18 -0.77
C ARG A 66 5.94 -15.37 -0.61
N VAL A 67 6.02 -14.17 -0.05
CA VAL A 67 4.87 -13.27 0.10
C VAL A 67 4.26 -12.96 -1.26
N ARG A 68 5.06 -12.62 -2.27
CA ARG A 68 4.56 -12.34 -3.63
C ARG A 68 3.80 -13.52 -4.22
N LYS A 69 4.37 -14.72 -4.12
CA LYS A 69 3.70 -15.95 -4.57
C LYS A 69 2.38 -16.19 -3.85
N GLU A 70 2.30 -15.90 -2.56
CA GLU A 70 1.08 -16.07 -1.78
C GLU A 70 0.03 -15.01 -2.07
N LEU A 71 0.42 -13.76 -2.34
CA LEU A 71 -0.49 -12.71 -2.82
C LEU A 71 -1.16 -13.14 -4.14
N GLU A 72 -0.37 -13.66 -5.08
CA GLU A 72 -0.87 -14.18 -6.37
C GLU A 72 -1.77 -15.41 -6.18
N THR A 73 -1.30 -16.42 -5.44
CA THR A 73 -2.05 -17.68 -5.22
C THR A 73 -3.39 -17.44 -4.53
N ASN A 74 -3.46 -16.44 -3.66
CA ASN A 74 -4.68 -16.09 -2.94
C ASN A 74 -5.54 -15.04 -3.69
N CYS A 75 -5.16 -14.58 -4.88
CA CYS A 75 -5.83 -13.52 -5.62
C CYS A 75 -6.05 -12.27 -4.75
N ILE A 76 -5.01 -11.83 -4.04
CA ILE A 76 -5.05 -10.60 -3.26
C ILE A 76 -4.73 -9.44 -4.20
N GLU A 77 -5.70 -8.55 -4.39
CA GLU A 77 -5.52 -7.30 -5.13
C GLU A 77 -4.73 -6.30 -4.28
N PHE A 78 -3.64 -5.78 -4.85
CA PHE A 78 -2.82 -4.73 -4.27
C PHE A 78 -2.40 -3.75 -5.37
N TYR A 79 -2.05 -2.54 -4.94
CA TYR A 79 -1.65 -1.46 -5.81
C TYR A 79 -0.20 -1.66 -6.33
N PRO A 80 0.10 -1.39 -7.61
CA PRO A 80 -0.82 -1.03 -8.71
C PRO A 80 -1.50 -2.28 -9.30
N GLN A 81 -2.83 -2.24 -9.43
CA GLN A 81 -3.64 -3.33 -9.96
C GLN A 81 -3.48 -3.43 -11.47
N ARG A 82 -3.20 -4.65 -11.99
CA ARG A 82 -2.99 -4.89 -13.42
C ARG A 82 -4.19 -4.51 -14.31
N GLU A 83 -5.40 -4.52 -13.75
CA GLU A 83 -6.62 -4.14 -14.46
C GLU A 83 -6.75 -2.63 -14.71
N PHE A 84 -5.93 -1.82 -14.04
CA PHE A 84 -5.93 -0.36 -14.19
C PHE A 84 -4.74 0.15 -15.02
N ASP A 85 -3.87 -0.73 -15.51
CA ASP A 85 -2.77 -0.32 -16.39
C ASP A 85 -3.36 0.26 -17.71
N GLU A 86 -3.09 1.54 -18.01
CA GLU A 86 -3.74 2.26 -19.13
C GLU A 86 -3.17 1.89 -20.50
N ASP A 87 -1.85 1.75 -20.58
CA ASP A 87 -1.11 1.42 -21.79
C ASP A 87 0.12 0.54 -21.50
N MET A 88 0.91 0.23 -22.54
CA MET A 88 2.08 -0.64 -22.42
C MET A 88 3.24 0.00 -21.65
N GLU A 89 3.36 1.33 -21.64
CA GLU A 89 4.40 2.03 -20.89
C GLU A 89 4.07 2.03 -19.40
N ASP A 90 2.82 2.39 -19.06
CA ASP A 90 2.29 2.34 -17.71
C ASP A 90 2.37 0.93 -17.12
N LYS A 91 1.96 -0.09 -17.90
CA LYS A 91 2.12 -1.50 -17.51
C LYS A 91 3.57 -1.85 -17.17
N MET A 92 4.52 -1.41 -17.98
CA MET A 92 5.94 -1.74 -17.78
C MET A 92 6.50 -1.07 -16.53
N ASP A 93 6.08 0.15 -16.22
CA ASP A 93 6.47 0.85 -15.00
C ASP A 93 5.79 0.27 -13.76
N ASN A 94 4.51 -0.08 -13.85
CA ASN A 94 3.76 -0.74 -12.79
C ASN A 94 4.27 -2.16 -12.51
N ASP A 95 4.76 -2.89 -13.51
CA ASP A 95 5.40 -4.19 -13.31
C ASP A 95 6.68 -4.08 -12.47
N LYS A 96 7.53 -3.05 -12.68
CA LYS A 96 8.70 -2.79 -11.82
C LYS A 96 8.31 -2.51 -10.37
N ILE A 97 7.19 -1.79 -10.17
CA ILE A 97 6.65 -1.52 -8.83
C ILE A 97 6.18 -2.84 -8.19
N ARG A 98 5.40 -3.65 -8.91
CA ARG A 98 4.92 -4.97 -8.44
C ARG A 98 6.07 -5.92 -8.09
N GLU A 99 7.14 -5.92 -8.89
CA GLU A 99 8.37 -6.69 -8.64
C GLU A 99 9.15 -6.19 -7.41
N SER A 100 9.02 -4.91 -7.06
CA SER A 100 9.64 -4.34 -5.85
C SER A 100 8.86 -4.72 -4.58
N MET A 101 7.58 -5.08 -4.70
CA MET A 101 6.71 -5.39 -3.56
C MET A 101 6.87 -6.85 -3.06
N PRO A 102 6.66 -7.08 -1.74
CA PRO A 102 6.40 -6.08 -0.70
C PRO A 102 7.67 -5.28 -0.32
N PHE A 103 7.52 -4.01 0.08
CA PHE A 103 8.65 -3.21 0.54
C PHE A 103 9.07 -3.61 1.96
N ALA A 104 10.34 -3.95 2.15
CA ALA A 104 10.92 -4.32 3.42
C ALA A 104 11.50 -3.08 4.12
N ILE A 105 10.73 -2.55 5.06
CA ILE A 105 10.97 -1.23 5.65
C ILE A 105 11.44 -1.31 7.10
N VAL A 106 12.19 -0.30 7.49
CA VAL A 106 12.53 0.00 8.88
C VAL A 106 12.00 1.39 9.20
N GLY A 107 11.32 1.55 10.32
CA GLY A 107 10.79 2.84 10.76
C GLY A 107 11.63 3.43 11.89
N SER A 108 11.75 4.75 11.90
CA SER A 108 12.26 5.52 13.04
C SER A 108 11.70 6.94 13.02
N ASP A 109 11.44 7.47 14.21
CA ASP A 109 11.13 8.87 14.50
C ASP A 109 12.32 9.60 15.16
N THR A 110 13.46 8.93 15.28
CA THR A 110 14.65 9.44 15.96
C THR A 110 15.75 9.78 14.96
N GLU A 111 16.34 10.96 15.13
CA GLU A 111 17.48 11.43 14.32
C GLU A 111 18.83 11.11 14.98
N TYR A 112 19.82 10.80 14.15
CA TYR A 112 21.21 10.61 14.53
C TYR A 112 22.15 11.36 13.59
N GLN A 113 23.37 11.63 14.04
CA GLN A 113 24.41 12.21 13.19
C GLN A 113 25.33 11.10 12.66
N VAL A 114 25.33 10.88 11.35
CA VAL A 114 26.16 9.88 10.64
C VAL A 114 26.92 10.61 9.54
N ASN A 115 28.25 10.48 9.50
CA ASN A 115 29.12 11.17 8.52
C ASN A 115 28.84 12.68 8.40
N GLY A 116 28.55 13.34 9.52
CA GLY A 116 28.24 14.78 9.57
C GLY A 116 26.84 15.17 9.10
N LYS A 117 26.00 14.22 8.65
CA LYS A 117 24.61 14.46 8.24
C LYS A 117 23.64 13.98 9.31
N ARG A 118 22.54 14.73 9.50
CA ARG A 118 21.39 14.28 10.30
C ARG A 118 20.55 13.33 9.47
N VAL A 119 20.28 12.15 10.01
CA VAL A 119 19.54 11.08 9.35
C VAL A 119 18.54 10.46 10.32
N LEU A 120 17.36 10.10 9.83
CA LEU A 120 16.44 9.25 10.57
C LEU A 120 17.03 7.84 10.64
N GLY A 121 17.12 7.28 11.85
CA GLY A 121 17.77 6.00 12.02
C GLY A 121 17.28 5.23 13.23
N ARG A 122 17.38 3.91 13.18
CA ARG A 122 17.09 3.03 14.32
C ARG A 122 18.40 2.56 14.92
N LYS A 123 18.68 2.97 16.16
CA LYS A 123 19.88 2.54 16.89
C LYS A 123 19.69 1.13 17.46
N THR A 124 20.63 0.25 17.15
CA THR A 124 20.71 -1.12 17.67
C THR A 124 22.01 -1.28 18.48
N ALA A 125 22.26 -2.47 19.02
CA ALA A 125 23.53 -2.79 19.66
C ALA A 125 24.72 -2.82 18.68
N TRP A 126 24.45 -2.97 17.38
CA TRP A 126 25.47 -3.16 16.33
C TRP A 126 25.68 -1.93 15.44
N GLY A 127 24.86 -0.90 15.58
CA GLY A 127 25.00 0.32 14.78
C GLY A 127 23.70 1.09 14.62
N ILE A 128 23.66 1.95 13.61
CA ILE A 128 22.49 2.76 13.27
C ILE A 128 21.99 2.32 11.90
N VAL A 129 20.76 1.83 11.86
CA VAL A 129 20.07 1.53 10.60
C VAL A 129 19.46 2.83 10.10
N GLU A 130 20.13 3.50 9.16
CA GLU A 130 19.61 4.69 8.48
C GLU A 130 18.37 4.33 7.65
N VAL A 131 17.22 4.92 7.99
CA VAL A 131 15.92 4.57 7.39
C VAL A 131 15.84 4.96 5.92
N GLU A 132 16.40 6.11 5.55
CA GLU A 132 16.33 6.61 4.17
C GLU A 132 17.47 6.08 3.27
N ASN A 133 18.37 5.26 3.80
CA ASN A 133 19.46 4.65 3.05
C ASN A 133 18.99 3.35 2.39
N ILE A 134 19.01 3.32 1.05
CA ILE A 134 18.54 2.17 0.23
C ILE A 134 19.36 0.89 0.46
N VAL A 135 20.59 1.02 0.96
CA VAL A 135 21.42 -0.14 1.31
C VAL A 135 20.92 -0.82 2.58
N HIS A 136 20.24 -0.08 3.47
CA HIS A 136 19.73 -0.59 4.73
C HIS A 136 18.30 -1.12 4.61
N CYS A 137 17.39 -0.34 4.03
CA CYS A 137 15.99 -0.77 3.87
C CYS A 137 15.29 -0.06 2.70
N GLU A 138 14.07 -0.51 2.39
CA GLU A 138 13.30 -0.05 1.24
C GLU A 138 12.29 1.05 1.57
N PHE A 139 12.51 1.79 2.68
CA PHE A 139 11.63 2.91 3.06
C PHE A 139 11.64 4.05 2.04
N SER A 140 12.81 4.45 1.53
CA SER A 140 12.92 5.51 0.52
C SER A 140 12.13 5.19 -0.76
N PRO A 141 12.27 4.00 -1.37
CA PRO A 141 11.40 3.56 -2.47
C PRO A 141 9.90 3.63 -2.16
N LEU A 142 9.47 3.16 -0.98
CA LEU A 142 8.07 3.24 -0.56
C LEU A 142 7.57 4.69 -0.45
N ARG A 143 8.36 5.57 0.16
CA ARG A 143 8.06 7.00 0.32
C ARG A 143 7.92 7.66 -1.06
N ASP A 144 8.86 7.39 -1.95
CA ASP A 144 8.89 7.99 -3.28
C ASP A 144 7.72 7.51 -4.13
N LEU A 145 7.38 6.21 -4.06
CA LEU A 145 6.17 5.66 -4.68
C LEU A 145 4.92 6.46 -4.25
N ILE A 146 4.69 6.59 -2.95
CA ILE A 146 3.43 7.14 -2.43
C ILE A 146 3.34 8.65 -2.59
N ILE A 147 4.42 9.38 -2.31
CA ILE A 147 4.39 10.84 -2.15
C ILE A 147 4.83 11.55 -3.43
N ARG A 148 5.65 10.93 -4.27
CA ARG A 148 6.25 11.59 -5.44
C ARG A 148 5.66 11.11 -6.75
N THR A 149 5.64 9.82 -7.00
CA THR A 149 5.31 9.28 -8.33
C THR A 149 3.83 8.95 -8.47
N ASN A 150 3.23 8.26 -7.49
CA ASN A 150 1.91 7.64 -7.66
C ASN A 150 0.81 8.27 -6.79
N LEU A 151 1.08 9.40 -6.12
CA LEU A 151 0.10 10.07 -5.25
C LEU A 151 -1.22 10.39 -5.96
N GLN A 152 -1.12 10.87 -7.19
CA GLN A 152 -2.30 11.28 -7.95
C GLN A 152 -3.09 10.07 -8.47
N ASP A 153 -2.40 9.05 -9.00
CA ASP A 153 -3.02 7.82 -9.44
C ASP A 153 -3.74 7.08 -8.29
N LEU A 154 -3.12 6.97 -7.11
CA LEU A 154 -3.77 6.44 -5.91
C LEU A 154 -5.11 7.15 -5.59
N LYS A 155 -5.17 8.48 -5.78
CA LYS A 155 -6.40 9.26 -5.59
C LYS A 155 -7.41 9.01 -6.70
N GLU A 156 -6.97 8.85 -7.94
CA GLU A 156 -7.81 8.59 -9.10
C GLU A 156 -8.46 7.22 -9.01
N VAL A 157 -7.69 6.16 -8.71
CA VAL A 157 -8.23 4.83 -8.43
C VAL A 157 -9.23 4.89 -7.27
N THR A 158 -8.90 5.62 -6.19
CA THR A 158 -9.83 5.78 -5.06
C THR A 158 -11.13 6.46 -5.45
N HIS A 159 -11.06 7.50 -6.29
CA HIS A 159 -12.25 8.24 -6.69
C HIS A 159 -13.09 7.48 -7.71
N ASN A 160 -12.46 7.02 -8.79
CA ASN A 160 -13.11 6.49 -9.98
C ASN A 160 -13.50 5.03 -9.81
N ILE A 161 -12.78 4.27 -8.98
CA ILE A 161 -13.05 2.84 -8.76
C ILE A 161 -13.72 2.62 -7.40
N PHE A 162 -13.01 2.81 -6.30
CA PHE A 162 -13.52 2.42 -4.98
C PHE A 162 -14.73 3.26 -4.54
N TYR A 163 -14.64 4.58 -4.67
CA TYR A 163 -15.73 5.48 -4.30
C TYR A 163 -16.93 5.35 -5.24
N GLU A 164 -16.76 5.27 -6.56
CA GLU A 164 -17.89 5.06 -7.47
C GLU A 164 -18.54 3.69 -7.28
N THR A 165 -17.76 2.64 -6.98
CA THR A 165 -18.31 1.33 -6.59
C THR A 165 -19.16 1.43 -5.33
N TYR A 166 -18.66 2.12 -4.30
CA TYR A 166 -19.43 2.39 -3.08
C TYR A 166 -20.70 3.20 -3.36
N ARG A 167 -20.59 4.26 -4.17
CA ARG A 167 -21.70 5.14 -4.54
C ARG A 167 -22.78 4.39 -5.31
N ALA A 168 -22.42 3.56 -6.28
CA ALA A 168 -23.35 2.75 -7.05
C ALA A 168 -24.12 1.77 -6.14
N LYS A 169 -23.41 1.07 -5.23
CA LYS A 169 -24.05 0.18 -4.24
C LYS A 169 -25.06 0.92 -3.37
N ARG A 170 -24.68 2.08 -2.81
CA ARG A 170 -25.56 2.91 -1.96
C ARG A 170 -26.79 3.44 -2.69
N LEU A 171 -26.66 3.83 -3.96
CA LEU A 171 -27.79 4.29 -4.75
C LEU A 171 -28.79 3.16 -5.02
N ASN A 172 -28.32 1.95 -5.29
CA ASN A 172 -29.16 0.78 -5.51
C ASN A 172 -29.90 0.33 -4.24
N GLU A 173 -29.21 0.31 -3.10
CA GLU A 173 -29.84 0.04 -1.79
C GLU A 173 -30.97 1.03 -1.49
N ASN A 174 -30.73 2.32 -1.73
CA ASN A 174 -31.73 3.36 -1.48
C ASN A 174 -32.89 3.34 -2.50
N GLY A 175 -32.64 2.92 -3.75
CA GLY A 175 -33.69 2.75 -4.76
C GLY A 175 -34.68 1.65 -4.38
N ASN A 176 -34.20 0.55 -3.81
CA ASN A 176 -35.05 -0.57 -3.38
C ASN A 176 -35.94 -0.22 -2.18
N LEU A 177 -35.50 0.67 -1.27
CA LEU A 177 -36.32 1.15 -0.15
C LEU A 177 -37.54 1.97 -0.60
N THR A 178 -37.52 2.55 -1.81
CA THR A 178 -38.67 3.28 -2.38
C THR A 178 -39.64 2.40 -3.17
N GLY A 179 -39.32 1.10 -3.34
CA GLY A 179 -40.10 0.14 -4.12
C GLY A 179 -41.11 -0.72 -3.33
N GLU A 180 -41.02 -0.78 -2.01
CA GLU A 180 -41.92 -1.56 -1.12
C GLU A 180 -43.00 -0.69 -0.46
N SER A 181 -43.59 0.22 -1.22
CA SER A 181 -44.80 0.95 -0.82
C SER A 181 -45.81 0.95 -1.95
N LYS A 182 -46.34 -0.23 -2.27
CA LYS A 182 -47.64 -0.42 -2.91
C LYS A 182 -48.28 -1.71 -2.44
#